data_AF-A0A954FTQ7-F1
#
_entry.id   AF-A0A954FTQ7-F1
#
_cell.length_a   1.000
_cell.length_b   1.000
_cell.length_c   1.000
_cell.angle_alpha   90.00
_cell.angle_beta   90.00
_cell.angle_gamma   90.00
#
_symmetry.space_group_name_H-M   'P 1'
#
loop_
_entity.id
_entity.type
_entity.pdbx_description
1 polymer ?
#
loop_
_entity_poly.entity_id
_entity_poly.type
_entity_poly.pdbx_seq_one_letter_code
_entity_poly.pdbx_strand_id
1 'polypeptide(L)'
;MKREFSIAVAAVVVFASGCATGPERHVSKSQDLKQSVDRVSALEEKPYRLTLEDNDEFVSAPRSSESKPRQVTTHEEDIALPVEQAESILLPAPEETLPATAREQQVAMSLKTLEQTALSNNPTLIQAMAQVDAATGAAYQAGLYPNPVVGYASDQIGIAGTAGELQGGYVSQEFVTGGKLQLSRAKWSQAACIAETNLSAQYDRVLNDVRIHFYKTLAAQQHVELQ
;
A
#
# COMPACT_ATOMS: atom_id res chain seq x y z
N MET A 1 -28.25 23.84 24.92
CA MET A 1 -29.02 22.68 24.40
C MET A 1 -28.15 21.45 24.53
N LYS A 2 -28.45 20.57 25.50
CA LYS A 2 -27.74 19.28 25.66
C LYS A 2 -28.37 18.29 24.67
N ARG A 3 -27.61 17.86 23.66
CA ARG A 3 -28.03 16.78 22.75
C ARG A 3 -27.57 15.46 23.36
N GLU A 4 -28.51 14.68 23.85
CA GLU A 4 -28.24 13.33 24.33
C GLU A 4 -27.98 12.41 23.13
N PHE A 5 -26.79 11.82 23.07
CA PHE A 5 -26.47 10.78 22.09
C PHE A 5 -26.99 9.45 22.62
N SER A 6 -28.12 9.01 22.06
CA SER A 6 -28.69 7.69 22.36
C SER A 6 -27.87 6.62 21.62
N ILE A 7 -27.07 5.85 22.35
CA ILE A 7 -26.40 4.66 21.83
C ILE A 7 -27.43 3.54 21.82
N ALA A 8 -27.99 3.23 20.65
CA ALA A 8 -28.88 2.11 20.46
C ALA A 8 -28.06 0.83 20.28
N VAL A 9 -27.97 0.01 21.34
CA VAL A 9 -27.44 -1.37 21.26
C VAL A 9 -28.62 -2.29 20.97
N ALA A 10 -28.78 -2.71 19.72
CA ALA A 10 -29.76 -3.71 19.33
C ALA A 10 -29.15 -5.11 19.50
N ALA A 11 -29.47 -5.78 20.60
CA ALA A 11 -29.14 -7.19 20.79
C ALA A 11 -30.26 -8.06 20.20
N VAL A 12 -30.07 -8.56 18.97
CA VAL A 12 -30.95 -9.56 18.37
C VAL A 12 -30.41 -10.94 18.75
N VAL A 13 -30.99 -11.55 19.78
CA VAL A 13 -30.68 -12.94 20.18
C VAL A 13 -31.55 -13.89 19.36
N VAL A 14 -30.94 -14.53 18.35
CA VAL A 14 -31.59 -15.60 17.58
C VAL A 14 -31.23 -16.93 18.22
N PHE A 15 -32.17 -17.54 18.94
CA PHE A 15 -32.07 -18.95 19.34
C PHE A 15 -32.45 -19.82 18.14
N ALA A 16 -31.44 -20.35 17.44
CA ALA A 16 -31.63 -21.38 16.43
C ALA A 16 -31.18 -22.73 17.00
N SER A 17 -32.11 -23.54 17.48
CA SER A 17 -31.90 -24.98 17.61
C SER A 17 -32.13 -25.62 16.24
N GLY A 18 -31.06 -26.05 15.60
CA GLY A 18 -31.11 -26.69 14.29
C GLY A 18 -30.42 -28.04 14.33
N CYS A 19 -31.18 -29.13 14.19
CA CYS A 19 -30.64 -30.45 13.89
C CYS A 19 -29.99 -30.44 12.50
N ALA A 20 -28.76 -30.95 12.40
CA ALA A 20 -27.98 -30.98 11.17
C ALA A 20 -28.65 -31.82 10.08
N THR A 21 -29.11 -31.18 9.01
CA THR A 21 -29.36 -31.83 7.70
C THR A 21 -28.99 -30.81 6.62
N GLY A 22 -27.91 -31.11 5.88
CA GLY A 22 -27.34 -30.21 4.88
C GLY A 22 -28.09 -30.26 3.54
N PRO A 23 -28.21 -29.14 2.81
CA PRO A 23 -28.72 -29.15 1.45
C PRO A 23 -27.61 -29.04 0.40
N GLU A 24 -27.87 -29.66 -0.76
CA GLU A 24 -27.01 -29.70 -1.94
C GLU A 24 -26.74 -28.32 -2.56
N ARG A 25 -25.54 -28.16 -3.14
CA ARG A 25 -25.09 -26.94 -3.82
C ARG A 25 -25.50 -26.97 -5.29
N HIS A 26 -26.43 -26.10 -5.67
CA HIS A 26 -26.57 -25.69 -7.08
C HIS A 26 -25.73 -24.43 -7.33
N VAL A 27 -24.78 -24.55 -8.26
CA VAL A 27 -23.86 -23.49 -8.69
C VAL A 27 -24.55 -22.62 -9.74
N SER A 28 -24.81 -21.36 -9.41
CA SER A 28 -25.16 -20.29 -10.36
C SER A 28 -24.20 -19.12 -10.13
N LYS A 29 -23.08 -19.05 -10.85
CA LYS A 29 -21.97 -18.10 -10.55
C LYS A 29 -21.60 -17.12 -11.67
N SER A 30 -22.42 -16.93 -12.70
CA SER A 30 -22.04 -16.09 -13.85
C SER A 30 -22.81 -14.79 -14.01
N GLN A 31 -24.00 -14.63 -13.41
CA GLN A 31 -24.80 -13.41 -13.56
C GLN A 31 -24.55 -12.37 -12.44
N ASP A 32 -24.27 -12.79 -11.21
CA ASP A 32 -24.04 -11.86 -10.09
C ASP A 32 -22.75 -11.02 -10.21
N LEU A 33 -21.71 -11.54 -10.88
CA LEU A 33 -20.45 -10.82 -11.03
C LEU A 33 -20.54 -9.60 -11.97
N LYS A 34 -21.44 -9.60 -12.96
CA LYS A 34 -21.59 -8.44 -13.85
C LYS A 34 -22.37 -7.32 -13.16
N GLN A 35 -23.39 -7.68 -12.39
CA GLN A 35 -24.24 -6.72 -11.69
C GLN A 35 -23.53 -6.05 -10.50
N SER A 36 -22.51 -6.66 -9.92
CA SER A 36 -21.69 -6.05 -8.86
C SER A 36 -20.71 -5.03 -9.42
N VAL A 37 -20.09 -5.29 -10.57
CA VAL A 37 -19.11 -4.38 -11.21
C VAL A 37 -19.79 -3.07 -11.64
N ASP A 38 -20.96 -3.14 -12.27
CA ASP A 38 -21.71 -1.94 -12.70
C ASP A 38 -22.18 -1.07 -11.52
N ARG A 39 -22.41 -1.67 -10.34
CA ARG A 39 -22.78 -0.95 -9.10
C ARG A 39 -21.61 -0.23 -8.46
N VAL A 40 -20.38 -0.74 -8.59
CA VAL A 40 -19.19 -0.07 -8.03
C VAL A 40 -18.86 1.19 -8.85
N SER A 41 -19.03 1.15 -10.17
CA SER A 41 -18.81 2.30 -11.06
C SER A 41 -19.80 3.45 -10.83
N ALA A 42 -21.01 3.17 -10.31
CA ALA A 42 -22.02 4.18 -10.03
C ALA A 42 -21.82 4.91 -8.68
N LEU A 43 -20.93 4.41 -7.80
CA LEU A 43 -20.62 5.01 -6.48
C LEU A 43 -19.31 5.82 -6.48
N GLU A 44 -18.76 6.09 -7.66
CA GLU A 44 -17.59 6.97 -7.85
C GLU A 44 -18.01 8.44 -7.65
N GLU A 45 -18.23 8.81 -6.39
CA GLU A 45 -18.41 10.20 -5.99
C GLU A 45 -17.15 11.02 -6.29
N LYS A 46 -17.36 12.24 -6.81
CA LYS A 46 -16.32 13.21 -7.17
C LYS A 46 -15.27 13.33 -6.06
N PRO A 47 -13.97 13.42 -6.42
CA PRO A 47 -12.90 13.54 -5.43
C PRO A 47 -13.17 14.73 -4.51
N TYR A 48 -13.14 14.47 -3.21
CA TYR A 48 -13.29 15.48 -2.16
C TYR A 48 -12.14 16.46 -2.29
N ARG A 49 -12.39 17.56 -2.99
CA ARG A 49 -11.45 18.66 -3.14
C ARG A 49 -11.55 19.49 -1.86
N LEU A 50 -10.56 19.37 -0.98
CA LEU A 50 -10.39 20.29 0.14
C LEU A 50 -10.21 21.70 -0.46
N THR A 51 -11.29 22.48 -0.48
CA THR A 51 -11.20 23.92 -0.69
C THR A 51 -10.63 24.52 0.57
N LEU A 52 -9.32 24.78 0.55
CA LEU A 52 -8.69 25.66 1.52
C LEU A 52 -9.24 27.06 1.20
N GLU A 53 -10.20 27.52 1.99
CA GLU A 53 -10.65 28.90 1.95
C GLU A 53 -9.53 29.75 2.57
N ASP A 54 -8.95 30.66 1.78
CA ASP A 54 -7.83 31.56 2.13
C ASP A 54 -8.23 32.65 3.14
N ASN A 55 -8.85 32.29 4.26
CA ASN A 55 -9.16 33.23 5.33
C ASN A 55 -8.96 32.57 6.69
N ASP A 56 -7.73 32.59 7.18
CA ASP A 56 -7.44 32.79 8.60
C ASP A 56 -5.99 33.29 8.75
N GLU A 57 -5.86 34.51 9.27
CA GLU A 57 -4.61 35.12 9.72
C GLU A 57 -3.85 34.13 10.63
N PHE A 58 -2.62 33.79 10.21
CA PHE A 58 -1.71 32.96 11.00
C PHE A 58 -1.22 33.74 12.22
N VAL A 59 -2.00 33.72 13.31
CA VAL A 59 -1.58 34.22 14.62
C VAL A 59 -0.65 33.17 15.24
N SER A 60 0.65 33.45 15.22
CA SER A 60 1.66 32.63 15.91
C SER A 60 1.52 32.77 17.43
N ALA A 61 1.01 31.74 18.10
CA ALA A 61 1.01 31.66 19.56
C ALA A 61 2.40 31.28 20.12
N PRO A 62 2.77 31.76 21.32
CA PRO A 62 4.15 31.73 21.81
C PRO A 62 4.61 30.32 22.19
N ARG A 63 5.90 30.05 21.91
CA ARG A 63 6.64 28.87 22.38
C ARG A 63 6.83 28.94 23.89
N SER A 64 6.24 28.00 24.62
CA SER A 64 6.71 27.59 25.95
C SER A 64 7.04 26.10 25.90
N SER A 65 8.34 25.83 26.02
CA SER A 65 8.99 24.54 26.14
C SER A 65 8.66 23.88 27.47
N GLU A 66 8.12 22.66 27.43
CA GLU A 66 8.32 21.68 28.50
C GLU A 66 8.26 20.26 27.90
N SER A 67 9.36 19.87 27.27
CA SER A 67 9.55 18.53 26.74
C SER A 67 10.00 17.60 27.88
N LYS A 68 9.08 16.77 28.37
CA LYS A 68 9.41 15.59 29.18
C LYS A 68 10.25 14.63 28.30
N PRO A 69 11.44 14.18 28.72
CA PRO A 69 12.28 13.35 27.87
C PRO A 69 11.60 12.00 27.64
N ARG A 70 11.27 11.73 26.38
CA ARG A 70 10.88 10.40 25.91
C ARG A 70 12.14 9.54 25.91
N GLN A 71 12.27 8.66 26.91
CA GLN A 71 13.31 7.64 26.90
C GLN A 71 13.07 6.74 25.68
N VAL A 72 13.94 6.88 24.69
CA VAL A 72 14.12 5.92 23.62
C VAL A 72 14.96 4.81 24.23
N THR A 73 14.36 3.66 24.52
CA THR A 73 15.12 2.44 24.77
C THR A 73 15.74 2.01 23.45
N THR A 74 16.94 2.53 23.18
CA THR A 74 17.88 1.94 22.23
C THR A 74 18.25 0.56 22.75
N HIS A 75 17.64 -0.48 22.19
CA HIS A 75 18.29 -1.78 22.14
C HIS A 75 19.34 -1.69 21.04
N GLU A 76 20.52 -1.19 21.43
CA GLU A 76 21.74 -1.31 20.65
C GLU A 76 22.28 -2.70 20.92
N GLU A 77 21.75 -3.67 20.17
CA GLU A 77 22.35 -4.98 20.06
C GLU A 77 23.32 -4.91 18.88
N ASP A 78 24.61 -4.82 19.20
CA ASP A 78 25.70 -4.96 18.24
C ASP A 78 25.66 -6.37 17.65
N ILE A 79 24.85 -6.57 16.62
CA ILE A 79 24.94 -7.77 15.78
C ILE A 79 26.19 -7.58 14.94
N ALA A 80 27.33 -8.01 15.49
CA ALA A 80 28.53 -8.26 14.71
C ALA A 80 28.22 -9.38 13.71
N LEU A 81 27.75 -9.01 12.53
CA LEU A 81 27.71 -9.90 11.38
C LEU A 81 29.18 -10.22 11.04
N PRO A 82 29.61 -11.49 11.07
CA PRO A 82 30.91 -11.86 10.53
C PRO A 82 30.90 -11.51 9.04
N VAL A 83 31.63 -10.46 8.67
CA VAL A 83 32.01 -10.23 7.29
C VAL A 83 33.09 -11.26 6.99
N GLU A 84 32.69 -12.51 6.76
CA GLU A 84 33.54 -13.42 6.02
C GLU A 84 33.72 -12.81 4.64
N GLN A 85 34.97 -12.48 4.37
CA GLN A 85 35.45 -11.99 3.09
C GLN A 85 34.92 -12.94 2.02
N ALA A 86 34.01 -12.44 1.18
CA ALA A 86 33.61 -13.15 -0.02
C ALA A 86 34.85 -13.30 -0.88
N GLU A 87 35.49 -14.45 -0.75
CA GLU A 87 36.57 -14.90 -1.60
C GLU A 87 36.05 -14.81 -3.03
N SER A 88 36.71 -13.97 -3.83
CA SER A 88 36.40 -13.80 -5.23
C SER A 88 36.36 -15.17 -5.90
N ILE A 89 35.17 -15.61 -6.31
CA ILE A 89 35.05 -16.72 -7.25
C ILE A 89 35.69 -16.22 -8.54
N LEU A 90 36.96 -16.58 -8.71
CA LEU A 90 37.71 -16.39 -9.93
C LEU A 90 37.07 -17.33 -10.95
N LEU A 91 36.14 -16.78 -11.74
CA LEU A 91 35.64 -17.46 -12.94
C LEU A 91 36.85 -17.79 -13.82
N PRO A 92 37.00 -19.04 -14.29
CA PRO A 92 38.04 -19.37 -15.25
C PRO A 92 37.83 -18.52 -16.50
N ALA A 93 38.91 -17.85 -16.93
CA ALA A 93 38.95 -17.05 -18.14
C ALA A 93 38.44 -17.89 -19.33
N PRO A 94 37.45 -17.41 -20.11
CA PRO A 94 37.18 -18.01 -21.40
C PRO A 94 38.38 -17.70 -22.29
N GLU A 95 39.01 -18.74 -22.80
CA GLU A 95 40.05 -18.65 -23.82
C GLU A 95 39.57 -17.77 -24.98
N GLU A 96 40.46 -16.87 -25.40
CA GLU A 96 40.29 -16.00 -26.55
C GLU A 96 40.03 -16.82 -27.81
N THR A 97 38.84 -16.72 -28.37
CA THR A 97 38.61 -16.74 -29.82
C THR A 97 37.22 -16.20 -30.10
N LEU A 98 37.04 -14.89 -29.89
CA LEU A 98 35.88 -14.18 -30.43
C LEU A 98 36.24 -13.72 -31.85
N PRO A 99 35.50 -14.16 -32.89
CA PRO A 99 35.70 -13.66 -34.25
C PRO A 99 35.45 -12.16 -34.30
N ALA A 100 36.26 -11.46 -35.08
CA ALA A 100 36.30 -10.00 -35.26
C ALA A 100 35.02 -9.39 -35.89
N THR A 101 33.88 -10.08 -35.84
CA THR A 101 32.57 -9.66 -36.33
C THR A 101 31.70 -8.97 -35.27
N ALA A 102 32.10 -8.94 -34.00
CA ALA A 102 31.37 -8.19 -32.96
C ALA A 102 31.53 -6.65 -33.04
N ARG A 103 32.22 -6.12 -34.07
CA ARG A 103 32.24 -4.68 -34.40
C ARG A 103 31.05 -4.25 -35.27
N GLU A 104 30.06 -5.11 -35.45
CA GLU A 104 28.85 -4.79 -36.19
C GLU A 104 27.82 -4.15 -35.25
N GLN A 105 27.48 -2.90 -35.55
CA GLN A 105 26.38 -2.09 -35.00
C GLN A 105 26.61 -1.44 -33.63
N GLN A 106 27.65 -0.59 -33.53
CA GLN A 106 27.53 0.64 -32.72
C GLN A 106 26.50 1.57 -33.38
N VAL A 107 25.21 1.21 -33.32
CA VAL A 107 24.15 2.17 -33.59
C VAL A 107 24.19 3.15 -32.42
N ALA A 108 24.56 4.40 -32.71
CA ALA A 108 24.51 5.48 -31.73
C ALA A 108 23.10 5.53 -31.12
N MET A 109 22.95 5.08 -29.87
CA MET A 109 21.66 5.09 -29.20
C MET A 109 21.20 6.53 -29.03
N SER A 110 20.04 6.86 -29.61
CA SER A 110 19.48 8.19 -29.48
C SER A 110 19.00 8.45 -28.05
N LEU A 111 19.11 9.69 -27.58
CA LEU A 111 18.58 10.10 -26.27
C LEU A 111 17.12 9.70 -26.09
N LYS A 112 16.29 9.90 -27.12
CA LYS A 112 14.87 9.55 -27.11
C LYS A 112 14.63 8.05 -26.91
N THR A 113 15.47 7.20 -27.52
CA THR A 113 15.37 5.74 -27.35
C THR A 113 15.70 5.34 -25.91
N LEU A 114 16.69 5.98 -25.29
CA LEU A 114 17.07 5.73 -23.90
C LEU A 114 16.00 6.23 -22.92
N GLU A 115 15.42 7.41 -23.16
CA GLU A 115 14.30 7.93 -22.37
C GLU A 115 13.11 6.96 -22.39
N GLN A 116 12.70 6.49 -23.59
CA GLN A 116 11.59 5.55 -23.72
C GLN A 116 11.88 4.21 -23.06
N THR A 117 13.11 3.69 -23.21
CA THR A 117 13.53 2.42 -22.59
C THR A 117 13.56 2.53 -21.07
N ALA A 118 13.97 3.68 -20.52
CA ALA A 118 13.96 3.94 -19.09
C ALA A 118 12.53 4.04 -18.56
N LEU A 119 11.63 4.77 -19.23
CA LEU A 119 10.24 4.88 -18.81
C LEU A 119 9.52 3.52 -18.79
N SER A 120 9.81 2.62 -19.73
CA SER A 120 9.15 1.31 -19.78
C SER A 120 9.70 0.27 -18.80
N ASN A 121 10.98 0.37 -18.41
CA ASN A 121 11.67 -0.69 -17.67
C ASN A 121 12.20 -0.26 -16.30
N ASN A 122 12.04 1.00 -15.88
CA ASN A 122 12.62 1.45 -14.62
C ASN A 122 11.81 0.91 -13.41
N PRO A 123 12.45 0.13 -12.51
CA PRO A 123 11.76 -0.46 -11.36
C PRO A 123 11.26 0.58 -10.35
N THR A 124 11.86 1.76 -10.29
CA THR A 124 11.43 2.84 -9.37
C THR A 124 10.08 3.42 -9.77
N LEU A 125 9.74 3.43 -11.07
CA LEU A 125 8.42 3.84 -11.54
C LEU A 125 7.37 2.81 -11.17
N ILE A 126 7.67 1.51 -11.34
CA ILE A 126 6.80 0.42 -10.91
C ILE A 126 6.54 0.49 -9.41
N GLN A 127 7.58 0.75 -8.62
CA GLN A 127 7.46 0.92 -7.17
C GLN A 127 6.58 2.13 -6.82
N ALA A 128 6.76 3.27 -7.48
CA ALA A 128 5.95 4.46 -7.23
C ALA A 128 4.48 4.26 -7.63
N MET A 129 4.21 3.55 -8.73
CA MET A 129 2.84 3.19 -9.12
C MET A 129 2.20 2.25 -8.09
N ALA A 130 2.93 1.24 -7.62
CA ALA A 130 2.45 0.35 -6.56
C ALA A 130 2.13 1.09 -5.25
N GLN A 131 2.85 2.19 -4.95
CA GLN A 131 2.53 3.05 -3.80
C GLN A 131 1.22 3.81 -3.99
N VAL A 132 0.92 4.28 -5.21
CA VAL A 132 -0.38 4.88 -5.55
C VAL A 132 -1.49 3.85 -5.38
N ASP A 133 -1.31 2.64 -5.92
CA ASP A 133 -2.29 1.55 -5.81
C ASP A 133 -2.54 1.15 -4.35
N ALA A 134 -1.48 1.08 -3.54
CA ALA A 134 -1.60 0.80 -2.11
C ALA A 134 -2.35 1.91 -1.37
N ALA A 135 -2.05 3.18 -1.66
CA ALA A 135 -2.69 4.32 -1.01
C ALA A 135 -4.16 4.47 -1.41
N THR A 136 -4.49 4.25 -2.68
CA THR A 136 -5.88 4.24 -3.17
C THR A 136 -6.67 3.07 -2.57
N GLY A 137 -6.07 1.87 -2.50
CA GLY A 137 -6.65 0.73 -1.81
C GLY A 137 -6.89 0.99 -0.32
N ALA A 138 -5.96 1.64 0.37
CA ALA A 138 -6.12 2.05 1.77
C ALA A 138 -7.27 3.07 1.93
N ALA A 139 -7.38 4.03 1.02
CA ALA A 139 -8.48 4.99 1.01
C ALA A 139 -9.85 4.33 0.83
N TYR A 140 -9.92 3.32 -0.05
CA TYR A 140 -11.13 2.51 -0.23
C TYR A 140 -11.49 1.75 1.05
N GLN A 141 -10.54 1.01 1.63
CA GLN A 141 -10.78 0.22 2.85
C GLN A 141 -11.15 1.08 4.05
N ALA A 142 -10.58 2.28 4.17
CA ALA A 142 -10.87 3.21 5.26
C ALA A 142 -12.31 3.74 5.27
N GLY A 143 -13.01 3.67 4.13
CA GLY A 143 -14.41 4.04 4.00
C GLY A 143 -15.40 2.90 4.26
N LEU A 144 -14.92 1.65 4.36
CA LEU A 144 -15.77 0.48 4.58
C LEU A 144 -16.09 0.32 6.07
N TYR A 145 -17.25 -0.28 6.34
CA TYR A 145 -17.58 -0.71 7.69
C TYR A 145 -16.65 -1.85 8.13
N PRO A 146 -16.39 -1.98 9.45
CA PRO A 146 -15.66 -3.12 9.99
C PRO A 146 -16.32 -4.44 9.61
N ASN A 147 -15.50 -5.44 9.31
CA ASN A 147 -15.97 -6.79 9.03
C ASN A 147 -16.60 -7.41 10.29
N PRO A 148 -17.73 -8.15 10.18
CA PRO A 148 -18.30 -8.85 11.33
C PRO A 148 -17.37 -9.97 11.80
N VAL A 149 -17.30 -10.16 13.12
CA VAL A 149 -16.56 -11.25 13.77
C VAL A 149 -17.54 -12.33 14.18
N VAL A 150 -17.30 -13.54 13.69
CA VAL A 150 -18.05 -14.73 14.10
C VAL A 150 -17.13 -15.55 14.99
N GLY A 151 -17.61 -15.91 16.18
CA GLY A 151 -16.85 -16.67 17.16
C GLY A 151 -17.67 -17.80 17.75
N TYR A 152 -16.97 -18.76 18.34
CA TYR A 152 -17.56 -19.79 19.17
C TYR A 152 -17.10 -19.54 20.61
N ALA A 153 -18.05 -19.58 21.53
CA ALA A 153 -17.83 -19.45 22.95
C ALA A 153 -18.36 -20.70 23.65
N SER A 154 -17.62 -21.15 24.64
CA SER A 154 -17.98 -22.33 25.41
C SER A 154 -17.49 -22.19 26.85
N ASP A 155 -18.32 -22.60 27.79
CA ASP A 155 -18.02 -22.60 29.21
C ASP A 155 -17.99 -24.04 29.76
N GLN A 156 -17.16 -24.26 30.78
CA GLN A 156 -17.03 -25.52 31.51
C GLN A 156 -16.69 -26.76 30.66
N ILE A 157 -16.05 -26.59 29.49
CA ILE A 157 -15.57 -27.74 28.69
C ILE A 157 -14.64 -28.60 29.55
N GLY A 158 -14.91 -29.91 29.63
CA GLY A 158 -14.03 -30.89 30.28
C GLY A 158 -14.25 -31.06 31.79
N ILE A 159 -15.15 -30.29 32.41
CA ILE A 159 -15.53 -30.52 33.81
C ILE A 159 -16.38 -31.80 33.88
N ALA A 160 -15.95 -32.75 34.72
CA ALA A 160 -16.53 -34.09 34.86
C ALA A 160 -16.60 -34.92 33.55
N GLY A 161 -15.74 -34.63 32.56
CA GLY A 161 -15.77 -35.30 31.25
C GLY A 161 -16.96 -34.89 30.36
N THR A 162 -17.63 -33.79 30.71
CA THR A 162 -18.78 -33.25 29.97
C THR A 162 -18.31 -32.35 28.84
N ALA A 163 -19.13 -32.25 27.79
CA ALA A 163 -18.89 -31.33 26.67
C ALA A 163 -18.91 -29.84 27.07
N GLY A 164 -19.24 -29.49 28.33
CA GLY A 164 -19.42 -28.13 28.80
C GLY A 164 -20.90 -27.74 28.85
N GLU A 165 -21.26 -26.86 29.79
CA GLU A 165 -22.65 -26.49 30.09
C GLU A 165 -23.19 -25.43 29.12
N LEU A 166 -22.33 -24.52 28.67
CA LEU A 166 -22.68 -23.48 27.70
C LEU A 166 -21.83 -23.67 26.45
N GLN A 167 -22.48 -23.86 25.31
CA GLN A 167 -21.85 -23.86 23.99
C GLN A 167 -22.68 -22.96 23.08
N GLY A 168 -22.05 -21.97 22.45
CA GLY A 168 -22.77 -21.02 21.63
C GLY A 168 -21.87 -20.32 20.62
N GLY A 169 -22.40 -20.10 19.42
CA GLY A 169 -21.81 -19.16 18.47
C GLY A 169 -22.26 -17.73 18.76
N TYR A 170 -21.42 -16.76 18.46
CA TYR A 170 -21.80 -15.34 18.45
C TYR A 170 -21.36 -14.67 17.16
N VAL A 171 -22.11 -13.65 16.76
CA VAL A 171 -21.74 -12.74 15.66
C VAL A 171 -21.73 -11.33 16.24
N SER A 172 -20.62 -10.63 16.11
CA SER A 172 -20.43 -9.26 16.57
C SER A 172 -20.05 -8.37 15.40
N GLN A 173 -20.71 -7.22 15.26
CA GLN A 173 -20.38 -6.21 14.26
C GLN A 173 -20.45 -4.83 14.88
N GLU A 174 -19.42 -4.03 14.65
CA GLU A 174 -19.39 -2.63 15.06
C GLU A 174 -19.99 -1.73 13.97
N PHE A 175 -20.98 -0.91 14.35
CA PHE A 175 -21.55 0.10 13.48
C PHE A 175 -21.02 1.49 13.85
N VAL A 176 -20.02 1.95 13.08
CA VAL A 176 -19.47 3.30 13.23
C VAL A 176 -20.47 4.34 12.73
N THR A 177 -20.96 5.20 13.64
CA THR A 177 -21.88 6.30 13.34
C THR A 177 -21.17 7.67 13.35
N GLY A 178 -21.80 8.68 12.74
CA GLY A 178 -21.37 10.09 12.86
C GLY A 178 -20.24 10.50 11.90
N GLY A 179 -20.25 10.02 10.66
CA GLY A 179 -19.34 10.49 9.60
C GLY A 179 -17.86 10.16 9.78
N LYS A 180 -17.49 9.41 10.83
CA LYS A 180 -16.08 9.06 11.12
C LYS A 180 -15.41 8.30 9.97
N LEU A 181 -16.14 7.41 9.29
CA LEU A 181 -15.65 6.67 8.12
C LEU A 181 -15.38 7.60 6.93
N GLN A 182 -16.22 8.62 6.73
CA GLN A 182 -16.02 9.60 5.65
C GLN A 182 -14.77 10.44 5.90
N LEU A 183 -14.56 10.90 7.14
CA LEU A 183 -13.35 11.62 7.53
C LEU A 183 -12.09 10.74 7.43
N SER A 184 -12.20 9.46 7.80
CA SER A 184 -11.13 8.48 7.62
C SER A 184 -10.77 8.32 6.13
N ARG A 185 -11.77 8.05 5.27
CA ARG A 185 -11.59 7.98 3.82
C ARG A 185 -10.98 9.26 3.25
N ALA A 186 -11.43 10.43 3.68
CA ALA A 186 -10.89 11.72 3.22
C ALA A 186 -9.40 11.86 3.54
N LYS A 187 -8.98 11.52 4.78
CA LYS A 187 -7.55 11.51 5.16
C LYS A 187 -6.72 10.61 4.24
N TRP A 188 -7.18 9.40 3.98
CA TRP A 188 -6.46 8.46 3.13
C TRP A 188 -6.51 8.83 1.65
N SER A 189 -7.57 9.48 1.17
CA SER A 189 -7.61 10.03 -0.18
C SER A 189 -6.56 11.11 -0.40
N GLN A 190 -6.27 11.91 0.63
CA GLN A 190 -5.16 12.86 0.58
C GLN A 190 -3.81 12.16 0.50
N ALA A 191 -3.64 11.02 1.20
CA ALA A 191 -2.44 10.20 1.09
C ALA A 191 -2.25 9.63 -0.33
N ALA A 192 -3.34 9.25 -1.02
CA ALA A 192 -3.29 8.82 -2.42
C ALA A 192 -2.84 9.97 -3.35
N CYS A 193 -3.38 11.18 -3.17
CA CYS A 193 -2.95 12.38 -3.91
C CYS A 193 -1.45 12.70 -3.71
N ILE A 194 -0.93 12.52 -2.50
CA ILE A 194 0.51 12.66 -2.22
C ILE A 194 1.30 11.58 -2.98
N ALA A 195 0.84 10.33 -2.99
CA ALA A 195 1.49 9.26 -3.74
C ALA A 195 1.51 9.54 -5.25
N GLU A 196 0.44 10.08 -5.83
CA GLU A 196 0.38 10.48 -7.25
C GLU A 196 1.38 11.60 -7.57
N THR A 197 1.51 12.57 -6.67
CA THR A 197 2.51 13.63 -6.79
C THR A 197 3.92 13.07 -6.76
N ASN A 198 4.19 12.11 -5.87
CA ASN A 198 5.48 11.41 -5.78
C ASN A 198 5.78 10.60 -7.04
N LEU A 199 4.78 9.94 -7.62
CA LEU A 199 4.91 9.23 -8.90
C LEU A 199 5.32 10.19 -10.01
N SER A 200 4.65 11.34 -10.11
CA SER A 200 4.98 12.38 -11.10
C SER A 200 6.41 12.91 -10.92
N ALA A 201 6.82 13.17 -9.68
CA ALA A 201 8.20 13.57 -9.38
C ALA A 201 9.23 12.48 -9.74
N GLN A 202 8.87 11.20 -9.61
CA GLN A 202 9.74 10.09 -9.99
C GLN A 202 9.90 9.99 -11.52
N TYR A 203 8.84 10.25 -12.30
CA TYR A 203 8.94 10.36 -13.76
C TYR A 203 9.96 11.42 -14.18
N ASP A 204 9.88 12.61 -13.59
CA ASP A 204 10.81 13.71 -13.90
C ASP A 204 12.24 13.37 -13.49
N ARG A 205 12.43 12.73 -12.33
CA ARG A 205 13.75 12.27 -11.86
C ARG A 205 14.37 11.28 -12.86
N VAL A 206 13.62 10.28 -13.29
CA VAL A 206 14.13 9.27 -14.25
C VAL A 206 14.54 9.92 -15.57
N LEU A 207 13.73 10.83 -16.11
CA LEU A 207 14.07 11.55 -17.34
C LEU A 207 15.32 12.41 -17.18
N ASN A 208 15.44 13.14 -16.07
CA ASN A 208 16.59 13.99 -15.81
C ASN A 208 17.87 13.16 -15.62
N ASP A 209 17.81 12.04 -14.90
CA ASP A 209 18.96 11.15 -14.70
C ASP A 209 19.45 10.59 -16.04
N VAL A 210 18.55 10.10 -16.90
CA VAL A 210 18.90 9.60 -18.25
C VAL A 210 19.59 10.68 -19.08
N ARG A 211 19.07 11.92 -19.07
CA ARG A 211 19.67 13.04 -19.81
C ARG A 211 21.06 13.39 -19.30
N ILE A 212 21.24 13.48 -17.99
CA ILE A 212 22.54 13.78 -17.37
C ILE A 212 23.56 12.69 -17.74
N HIS A 213 23.18 11.42 -17.61
CA HIS A 213 24.07 10.31 -17.93
C HIS A 213 24.40 10.23 -19.41
N PHE A 214 23.44 10.48 -20.31
CA PHE A 214 23.68 10.54 -21.75
C PHE A 214 24.77 11.56 -22.10
N TYR A 215 24.62 12.82 -21.67
CA TYR A 215 25.62 13.85 -21.97
C TYR A 215 26.96 13.60 -21.28
N LYS A 216 26.95 13.02 -20.07
CA LYS A 216 28.18 12.60 -19.38
C LYS A 216 28.94 11.53 -20.17
N THR A 217 28.23 10.55 -20.75
CA THR A 217 28.85 9.52 -21.58
C THR A 217 29.36 10.08 -22.91
N LEU A 218 28.62 11.00 -23.53
CA LEU A 218 29.03 11.66 -24.77
C LEU A 218 30.32 12.47 -24.56
N ALA A 219 30.41 13.24 -23.47
CA ALA A 219 31.62 13.97 -23.11
C ALA A 219 32.80 13.01 -22.85
N ALA A 220 32.57 11.88 -22.17
CA ALA A 220 33.61 10.87 -21.95
C ALA A 220 34.09 10.21 -23.25
N GLN A 221 33.19 9.92 -24.19
CA GLN A 221 33.54 9.39 -25.51
C GLN A 221 34.42 10.39 -26.29
N GLN A 222 34.04 11.66 -26.30
CA GLN A 222 34.84 12.73 -26.92
C GLN A 222 36.22 12.87 -26.27
N HIS A 223 36.31 12.75 -24.95
CA HIS A 223 37.60 12.79 -24.26
C HIS A 223 38.52 11.64 -24.65
N VAL A 224 37.99 10.43 -24.88
CA VAL A 224 38.78 9.28 -25.32
C VAL A 224 39.22 9.42 -26.78
N GLU A 225 38.38 10.00 -27.65
CA GLU A 225 38.73 10.23 -29.07
C GLU A 225 39.86 11.25 -29.24
N LEU A 226 40.02 12.18 -28.30
CA LEU A 226 41.07 13.20 -28.32
C LEU A 226 42.42 12.75 -27.72
N GLN A 227 42.51 11.55 -27.15
CA GLN A 227 43.73 10.97 -26.58
C GLN A 227 44.49 10.12 -27.61
#